data_AF-A0A212F1H4-F1
#
_entry.id   AF-A0A212F1H4-F1
#
_cell.length_a   1.000
_cell.length_b   1.000
_cell.length_c   1.000
_cell.angle_alpha   90.00
_cell.angle_beta   90.00
_cell.angle_gamma   90.00
#
_symmetry.space_group_name_H-M   'P 1'
#
loop_
_entity.id
_entity.type
_entity.pdbx_description
1 polymer ?
#
loop_
_entity_poly.entity_id
_entity_poly.type
_entity_poly.pdbx_seq_one_letter_code
_entity_poly.pdbx_strand_id
1 'polypeptide(L)'
;MLKFGVKSVILGSAVYYTIDKGVWKDSSTTSKLYEELEEGVSPYVGELKKQIPYELPPLPSNDRMTYLFKYYWNSGVKATFRFLIDLPTHATNAASKSYEFINSVIEPVDPAPRQDNEK
;
A
#
# COMPACT_ATOMS: atom_id res chain seq x y z
N MET A 1 -19.92 2.23 -14.41
CA MET A 1 -19.06 1.32 -15.21
C MET A 1 -17.58 1.71 -15.16
N LEU A 2 -17.17 2.94 -15.52
CA LEU A 2 -15.75 3.32 -15.58
C LEU A 2 -14.99 3.19 -14.24
N LYS A 3 -15.54 3.71 -13.13
CA LYS A 3 -14.94 3.60 -11.78
C LYS A 3 -14.72 2.16 -11.35
N PHE A 4 -15.67 1.29 -11.67
CA PHE A 4 -15.57 -0.14 -11.39
C PHE A 4 -14.46 -0.78 -12.25
N GLY A 5 -14.45 -0.51 -13.55
CA GLY A 5 -13.40 -0.99 -14.46
C GLY A 5 -11.99 -0.59 -14.01
N VAL A 6 -11.77 0.67 -13.65
CA VAL A 6 -10.45 1.15 -13.16
C VAL A 6 -10.02 0.40 -11.91
N LYS A 7 -10.90 0.27 -10.90
CA LYS A 7 -10.59 -0.45 -9.66
C LYS A 7 -10.31 -1.93 -9.94
N SER A 8 -11.10 -2.57 -10.81
CA SER A 8 -10.93 -3.97 -11.19
C SER A 8 -9.61 -4.22 -11.94
N VAL A 9 -9.20 -3.31 -12.84
CA VAL A 9 -7.93 -3.43 -13.55
C VAL A 9 -6.76 -3.32 -12.57
N ILE A 10 -6.76 -2.32 -11.68
CA ILE A 10 -5.70 -2.15 -10.67
C ILE A 10 -5.60 -3.36 -9.75
N LEU A 11 -6.73 -3.83 -9.24
CA LEU A 11 -6.77 -5.00 -8.37
C LEU A 11 -6.32 -6.27 -9.12
N GLY A 12 -6.83 -6.46 -10.34
CA GLY A 12 -6.48 -7.58 -11.20
C GLY A 12 -4.99 -7.61 -11.56
N SER A 13 -4.40 -6.46 -11.87
CA SER A 13 -2.96 -6.37 -12.13
C SER A 13 -2.12 -6.67 -10.89
N ALA A 14 -2.55 -6.23 -9.70
CA ALA A 14 -1.85 -6.53 -8.46
C ALA A 14 -1.92 -8.03 -8.13
N VAL A 15 -3.08 -8.66 -8.32
CA VAL A 15 -3.24 -10.11 -8.18
C VAL A 15 -2.36 -10.85 -9.17
N TYR A 16 -2.41 -10.48 -10.45
CA TYR A 16 -1.58 -11.10 -11.49
C TYR A 16 -0.09 -11.00 -11.16
N TYR A 17 0.40 -9.81 -10.78
CA TYR A 17 1.79 -9.60 -10.42
C TYR A 17 2.24 -10.42 -9.22
N THR A 18 1.41 -10.50 -8.16
CA THR A 18 1.75 -11.29 -6.96
C THR A 18 1.73 -12.80 -7.23
N ILE A 19 0.85 -13.28 -8.12
CA ILE A 19 0.91 -14.66 -8.62
C ILE A 19 2.21 -14.87 -9.40
N ASP A 20 2.53 -13.98 -10.34
CA ASP A 20 3.71 -14.12 -11.19
C ASP A 20 5.01 -14.18 -10.37
N LYS A 21 5.16 -13.26 -9.40
CA LYS A 21 6.26 -13.23 -8.43
C LYS A 21 6.32 -14.43 -7.48
N GLY A 22 5.27 -15.25 -7.45
CA GLY A 22 5.28 -16.50 -6.70
C GLY A 22 4.80 -16.40 -5.26
N VAL A 23 4.11 -15.31 -4.88
CA VAL A 23 3.48 -15.18 -3.55
C VAL A 23 2.41 -16.27 -3.33
N TRP A 24 1.74 -16.69 -4.41
CA TRP A 24 0.63 -17.65 -4.39
C TRP A 24 0.91 -18.91 -5.23
N LYS A 25 2.15 -19.14 -5.66
CA LYS A 25 2.53 -20.30 -6.48
C LYS A 25 2.88 -21.50 -5.57
N ASP A 26 3.64 -22.45 -6.12
CA ASP A 26 4.18 -23.57 -5.38
C ASP A 26 5.30 -23.15 -4.42
N SER A 27 5.57 -24.02 -3.44
CA SER A 27 6.56 -23.76 -2.40
C SER A 27 7.96 -23.49 -2.95
N SER A 28 8.37 -24.09 -4.08
CA SER A 28 9.72 -23.88 -4.61
C SER A 28 9.88 -22.47 -5.18
N THR A 29 8.85 -21.97 -5.86
CA THR A 29 8.83 -20.60 -6.37
C THR A 29 8.77 -19.58 -5.23
N THR A 30 7.94 -19.83 -4.20
CA THR A 30 7.86 -18.93 -3.04
C THR A 30 9.15 -18.90 -2.22
N SER A 31 9.85 -20.04 -2.09
CA SER A 31 11.15 -20.08 -1.39
C SER A 31 12.21 -19.23 -2.12
N LYS A 32 12.28 -19.30 -3.45
CA LYS A 32 13.18 -18.43 -4.23
C LYS A 32 12.87 -16.95 -4.07
N LEU A 33 11.58 -16.59 -4.05
CA LEU A 33 11.16 -15.22 -3.76
C LEU A 33 11.66 -14.75 -2.39
N TYR A 34 11.68 -15.64 -1.39
CA TYR A 34 12.20 -15.32 -0.05
C TYR A 34 13.71 -15.07 -0.07
N GLU A 35 14.47 -15.89 -0.79
CA GLU A 35 15.91 -15.71 -0.99
C GLU A 35 16.21 -14.39 -1.70
N GLU A 36 15.49 -14.08 -2.79
CA GLU A 36 15.61 -12.80 -3.51
C GLU A 36 15.30 -11.59 -2.62
N LEU A 37 14.30 -11.71 -1.74
CA LEU A 37 13.99 -10.68 -0.75
C LEU A 37 15.14 -10.53 0.25
N GLU A 38 15.66 -11.62 0.81
CA GLU A 38 16.80 -11.61 1.74
C GLU A 38 18.02 -10.94 1.10
N GLU A 39 18.32 -11.25 -0.15
CA GLU A 39 19.39 -10.61 -0.93
C GLU A 39 19.12 -9.11 -1.16
N GLY A 40 17.87 -8.74 -1.46
CA GLY A 40 17.46 -7.34 -1.66
C GLY A 40 17.57 -6.48 -0.39
N VAL A 41 17.35 -7.06 0.78
CA VAL A 41 17.56 -6.40 2.09
C VAL A 41 18.93 -6.69 2.72
N SER A 42 19.82 -7.38 2.00
CA SER A 42 21.14 -7.86 2.44
C SER A 42 22.02 -6.85 3.21
N PRO A 43 22.12 -5.54 2.85
CA PRO A 43 22.95 -4.64 3.64
C PRO A 43 22.40 -4.43 5.07
N TYR A 44 21.08 -4.55 5.26
CA TYR A 44 20.42 -4.37 6.56
C TYR A 44 20.24 -5.69 7.31
N VAL A 45 19.98 -6.78 6.59
CA VAL A 45 19.82 -8.12 7.17
C VAL A 45 21.15 -8.68 7.63
N GLY A 46 22.26 -8.39 6.95
CA GLY A 46 23.59 -8.89 7.32
C GLY A 46 24.04 -8.45 8.71
N GLU A 47 23.67 -7.25 9.16
CA GLU A 47 23.98 -6.75 10.50
C GLU A 47 22.99 -7.26 11.55
N LEU A 48 21.70 -7.36 11.20
CA LEU A 48 20.67 -8.00 12.02
C LEU A 48 20.95 -9.48 12.28
N LYS A 49 21.40 -10.22 11.26
CA LYS A 49 21.73 -11.66 11.33
C LYS A 49 22.97 -11.93 12.17
N LYS A 50 23.89 -10.94 12.28
CA LYS A 50 25.04 -10.99 13.19
C LYS A 50 24.65 -10.77 14.66
N GLN A 51 23.66 -9.90 14.91
CA GLN A 51 23.18 -9.62 16.28
C GLN A 51 22.14 -10.64 16.75
N ILE A 52 21.38 -11.21 15.83
CA ILE A 52 20.34 -12.21 16.08
C ILE A 52 20.60 -13.34 15.07
N PRO A 53 21.21 -14.47 15.48
CA PRO A 53 21.30 -15.65 14.63
C PRO A 53 19.88 -16.17 14.40
N TYR A 54 19.23 -15.65 13.36
CA TYR A 54 17.89 -16.00 12.98
C TYR A 54 17.93 -17.28 12.16
N GLU A 55 17.70 -18.40 12.82
CA GLU A 55 17.22 -19.60 12.15
C GLU A 55 15.70 -19.50 12.09
N LEU A 56 15.12 -19.80 10.92
CA LEU A 56 13.68 -19.75 10.71
C LEU A 56 13.04 -20.71 11.73
N PRO A 57 12.30 -20.22 12.73
CA PRO A 57 11.75 -21.10 13.75
C PRO A 57 10.79 -22.09 13.07
N PRO A 58 10.73 -23.34 13.55
CA PRO A 58 9.75 -24.29 13.03
C PRO A 58 8.36 -23.68 13.13
N LEU A 59 7.50 -23.98 12.15
CA LEU A 59 6.13 -23.49 12.15
C LEU A 59 5.50 -23.78 13.52
N PRO A 60 4.88 -22.79 14.16
CA PRO A 60 4.41 -22.94 15.53
C PRO A 60 3.43 -24.11 15.63
N SER A 61 3.81 -25.14 16.38
CA SER A 61 3.01 -26.35 16.58
C SER A 61 1.77 -26.12 17.47
N ASN A 62 1.71 -24.98 18.15
CA ASN A 62 0.56 -24.58 18.96
C ASN A 62 -0.56 -24.04 18.06
N ASP A 63 -1.74 -24.65 18.16
CA ASP A 63 -2.94 -24.28 17.41
C ASP A 63 -3.28 -22.79 17.49
N ARG A 64 -3.08 -22.16 18.66
CA ARG A 64 -3.36 -20.72 18.85
C ARG A 64 -2.40 -19.85 18.03
N MET A 65 -1.12 -20.19 18.01
CA MET A 65 -0.12 -19.43 17.26
C MET A 65 -0.29 -19.61 15.75
N THR A 66 -0.57 -20.85 15.32
CA THR A 66 -0.94 -21.13 13.92
C THR A 66 -2.19 -20.36 13.51
N TYR A 67 -3.22 -20.29 14.37
CA TYR A 67 -4.41 -19.48 14.12
C TYR A 67 -4.09 -17.99 13.98
N LEU A 68 -3.32 -17.41 14.89
CA LEU A 68 -2.95 -16.00 14.84
C LEU A 68 -2.17 -15.66 13.57
N PHE A 69 -1.21 -16.49 13.18
CA PHE A 69 -0.44 -16.29 11.95
C PHE A 69 -1.36 -16.25 10.71
N LYS A 70 -2.26 -17.25 10.59
CA LYS A 70 -3.27 -17.30 9.52
C LYS A 70 -4.19 -16.07 9.55
N TYR A 71 -4.62 -15.66 10.74
CA TYR A 71 -5.50 -14.51 10.92
C TYR A 71 -4.84 -13.21 10.45
N TYR A 72 -3.62 -12.93 10.91
CA TYR A 72 -2.91 -11.70 10.55
C TYR A 72 -2.50 -11.68 9.07
N TRP A 73 -2.08 -12.82 8.51
CA TRP A 73 -1.84 -12.95 7.08
C TRP A 73 -3.08 -12.54 6.27
N ASN A 74 -4.22 -13.16 6.56
CA ASN A 74 -5.49 -12.85 5.88
C ASN A 74 -5.94 -11.40 6.12
N SER A 75 -5.71 -10.86 7.31
CA SER A 75 -6.01 -9.47 7.64
C SER A 75 -5.17 -8.50 6.79
N GLY A 76 -3.86 -8.77 6.68
CA GLY A 76 -2.94 -7.98 5.84
C GLY A 76 -3.30 -8.01 4.37
N VAL A 77 -3.66 -9.19 3.84
CA VAL A 77 -4.15 -9.35 2.47
C VAL A 77 -5.41 -8.50 2.25
N LYS A 78 -6.41 -8.59 3.13
CA LYS A 78 -7.64 -7.78 3.02
C LYS A 78 -7.35 -6.28 3.10
N ALA A 79 -6.50 -5.85 4.02
CA ALA A 79 -6.13 -4.44 4.18
C ALA A 79 -5.44 -3.90 2.92
N THR A 80 -4.51 -4.66 2.35
CA THR A 80 -3.79 -4.28 1.12
C THR A 80 -4.75 -4.15 -0.07
N PHE A 81 -5.65 -5.11 -0.25
CA PHE A 81 -6.63 -5.08 -1.34
C PHE A 81 -7.60 -3.90 -1.18
N ARG A 82 -8.04 -3.62 0.05
CA ARG A 82 -8.87 -2.45 0.35
C ARG A 82 -8.13 -1.15 0.01
N PHE A 83 -6.87 -1.03 0.40
CA PHE A 83 -6.03 0.11 0.03
C PHE A 83 -5.94 0.29 -1.48
N LEU A 84 -5.65 -0.75 -2.25
CA LEU A 84 -5.56 -0.69 -3.71
C LEU A 84 -6.89 -0.27 -4.37
N ILE A 85 -8.02 -0.73 -3.82
CA ILE A 85 -9.36 -0.36 -4.30
C ILE A 85 -9.65 1.12 -4.04
N ASP A 86 -9.17 1.67 -2.92
CA ASP A 86 -9.44 3.05 -2.51
C ASP A 86 -8.39 4.05 -3.05
N LEU A 87 -7.23 3.55 -3.48
CA LEU A 87 -6.11 4.33 -4.01
C LEU A 87 -6.51 5.30 -5.14
N PRO A 88 -7.30 4.92 -6.17
CA PRO A 88 -7.71 5.85 -7.22
C PRO A 88 -8.54 7.01 -6.67
N THR A 89 -9.43 6.74 -5.71
CA THR A 89 -10.26 7.77 -5.06
C THR A 89 -9.38 8.74 -4.29
N HIS A 90 -8.42 8.22 -3.50
CA HIS A 90 -7.49 9.06 -2.74
C HIS A 90 -6.60 9.90 -3.66
N ALA A 91 -6.13 9.33 -4.76
CA ALA A 91 -5.34 10.04 -5.76
C ALA A 91 -6.14 11.18 -6.42
N THR A 92 -7.39 10.93 -6.84
CA THR A 92 -8.25 11.99 -7.39
C THR A 92 -8.53 13.08 -6.36
N ASN A 93 -8.86 12.71 -5.12
CA ASN A 93 -9.11 13.68 -4.06
C ASN A 93 -7.87 14.54 -3.76
N ALA A 94 -6.68 13.94 -3.74
CA ALA A 94 -5.44 14.67 -3.55
C ALA A 94 -5.20 15.65 -4.71
N ALA A 95 -5.35 15.20 -5.95
CA ALA A 95 -5.18 16.04 -7.13
C ALA A 95 -6.16 17.22 -7.16
N SER A 96 -7.46 16.97 -6.90
CA SER A 96 -8.48 18.01 -6.85
C SER A 96 -8.18 19.04 -5.77
N LYS A 97 -7.82 18.61 -4.56
CA LYS A 97 -7.46 19.52 -3.46
C LYS A 97 -6.21 20.35 -3.77
N SER A 98 -5.20 19.74 -4.38
CA SER A 98 -4.00 20.47 -4.80
C SER A 98 -4.33 21.53 -5.85
N TYR A 99 -5.19 21.19 -6.81
CA TYR A 99 -5.65 22.12 -7.84
C TYR A 99 -6.46 23.29 -7.24
N GLU A 100 -7.43 22.98 -6.39
CA GLU A 100 -8.22 24.00 -5.66
C GLU A 100 -7.33 24.92 -4.83
N PHE A 101 -6.36 24.35 -4.12
CA PHE A 101 -5.41 25.12 -3.33
C PHE A 101 -4.59 26.09 -4.19
N ILE A 102 -4.03 25.60 -5.31
CA ILE A 102 -3.25 26.43 -6.23
C ILE A 102 -4.11 27.56 -6.81
N ASN A 103 -5.34 27.27 -7.24
CA ASN A 103 -6.25 28.29 -7.76
C ASN A 103 -6.59 29.34 -6.69
N SER A 104 -6.84 28.92 -5.44
CA SER A 104 -7.16 29.85 -4.35
C SER A 104 -6.00 30.80 -4.00
N VAL A 105 -4.77 30.43 -4.35
CA VAL A 105 -3.56 31.26 -4.15
C VAL A 105 -3.31 32.18 -5.35
N ILE A 106 -3.74 31.80 -6.55
CA ILE A 106 -3.53 32.54 -7.80
C ILE A 106 -4.63 33.57 -8.04
N GLU A 107 -5.88 33.32 -7.60
CA GLU A 107 -6.95 34.30 -7.72
C GLU A 107 -6.63 35.55 -6.88
N PRO A 108 -6.55 36.75 -7.50
CA PRO A 108 -6.30 37.99 -6.76
C PRO A 108 -7.48 38.25 -5.83
N VAL A 109 -7.18 38.59 -4.56
CA VAL A 109 -8.17 39.10 -3.61
C VAL A 109 -8.79 40.36 -4.21
N ASP A 110 -10.02 40.27 -4.69
CA ASP A 110 -10.80 41.43 -5.08
C ASP A 110 -10.84 42.42 -3.90
N PRO A 111 -10.53 43.71 -4.10
CA PRO A 111 -10.54 44.68 -3.02
C PRO A 111 -11.97 44.82 -2.50
N ALA A 112 -12.13 44.70 -1.18
CA ALA A 112 -13.39 44.83 -0.47
C ALA A 112 -14.17 46.09 -0.92
N PRO A 113 -15.52 46.04 -0.97
CA PRO A 113 -16.32 47.17 -1.44
C PRO A 113 -16.09 48.39 -0.53
N ARG A 114 -15.77 49.53 -1.14
CA ARG A 114 -15.69 50.82 -0.43
C ARG A 114 -17.04 51.11 0.20
N GLN A 115 -17.08 51.26 1.52
CA GLN A 115 -18.19 51.91 2.19
C GLN A 115 -18.09 53.41 1.90
N ASP A 116 -18.83 53.86 0.88
CA ASP A 116 -19.12 55.27 0.71
C ASP A 116 -20.10 55.68 1.83
N ASN A 117 -19.53 56.23 2.90
CA ASN A 117 -20.29 56.98 3.89
C ASN A 117 -20.58 58.37 3.30
N GLU A 118 -21.74 58.53 2.66
CA GLU A 118 -22.30 59.85 2.38
C GLU A 118 -22.82 60.49 3.67
N LYS A 119 -22.67 61.82 3.71
CA LYS A 119 -22.63 62.69 4.87
C LYS A 119 -23.97 63.39 5.11
#